data_AF-A0A523X9Q4-F1
#
_entry.id   AF-A0A523X9Q4-F1
#
_cell.length_a   1.000
_cell.length_b   1.000
_cell.length_c   1.000
_cell.angle_alpha   90.00
_cell.angle_beta   90.00
_cell.angle_gamma   90.00
#
_symmetry.space_group_name_H-M   'P 1'
#
loop_
_entity.id
_entity.type
_entity.pdbx_description
1 polymer ?
#
loop_
_entity_poly.entity_id
_entity_poly.type
_entity_poly.pdbx_seq_one_letter_code
_entity_poly.pdbx_strand_id
1 'polypeptide(L)'
;MKKTRLIVELGMGVDLHGGDYTKAARRAVEDAIHRGSLLYFADVIKEGIHPKMYVDVTIASPKPDAVDGEAVLQALPFGEKSIKVVSGGMEVERTEP
;
A
#
# COMPACT_ATOMS: atom_id res chain seq x y z
N MET A 1 20.09 4.20 7.26
CA MET A 1 20.81 3.70 6.06
C MET A 1 20.03 4.06 4.81
N LYS A 2 20.70 4.29 3.68
CA LYS A 2 20.06 4.53 2.39
C LYS A 2 19.56 3.20 1.82
N LYS A 3 18.25 3.06 1.60
CA LYS A 3 17.66 1.86 0.98
C LYS A 3 17.83 1.94 -0.55
N THR A 4 18.06 0.81 -1.21
CA THR A 4 18.03 0.71 -2.67
C THR A 4 16.64 0.27 -3.11
N ARG A 5 15.99 1.05 -3.96
CA ARG A 5 14.67 0.70 -4.49
C ARG A 5 14.83 -0.35 -5.58
N LEU A 6 14.16 -1.49 -5.43
CA LEU A 6 14.17 -2.57 -6.41
C LEU A 6 12.94 -2.50 -7.33
N ILE A 7 11.75 -2.37 -6.75
CA ILE A 7 10.46 -2.40 -7.45
C ILE A 7 9.54 -1.30 -6.91
N VAL A 8 8.61 -0.86 -7.75
CA VAL A 8 7.44 -0.06 -7.35
C VAL A 8 6.20 -0.75 -7.89
N GLU A 9 5.28 -1.11 -7.00
CA GLU A 9 3.95 -1.60 -7.34
C GLU A 9 2.93 -0.49 -7.07
N LEU A 10 2.05 -0.24 -8.03
CA LEU A 10 1.05 0.82 -7.97
C LEU A 10 -0.34 0.19 -7.94
N GLY A 11 -1.24 0.77 -7.15
CA GLY A 11 -2.61 0.31 -7.02
C GLY A 11 -3.58 1.44 -6.71
N MET A 12 -4.86 1.18 -6.96
CA MET A 12 -5.96 2.10 -6.66
C MET A 12 -7.04 1.38 -5.86
N GLY A 13 -7.63 2.10 -4.92
CA GLY A 13 -8.76 1.60 -4.13
C GLY A 13 -9.78 2.71 -3.94
N VAL A 14 -11.05 2.31 -3.99
CA VAL A 14 -12.20 3.23 -3.92
C VAL A 14 -13.18 2.68 -2.89
N ASP A 15 -13.76 3.56 -2.07
CA ASP A 15 -14.96 3.27 -1.30
C ASP A 15 -16.14 4.09 -1.86
N LEU A 16 -17.09 3.41 -2.49
CA LEU A 16 -18.16 4.05 -3.26
C LEU A 16 -19.33 4.55 -2.41
N HIS A 17 -19.47 4.05 -1.18
CA HIS A 17 -20.70 4.21 -0.40
C HIS A 17 -20.49 4.84 0.98
N GLY A 18 -19.29 4.79 1.55
CA GLY A 18 -19.14 4.87 3.01
C GLY A 18 -18.17 5.91 3.54
N GLY A 19 -17.49 6.69 2.70
CA GLY A 19 -16.49 7.68 3.16
C GLY A 19 -15.36 7.04 3.97
N ASP A 20 -15.13 5.74 3.81
CA ASP A 20 -14.12 5.00 4.57
C ASP A 20 -12.77 5.06 3.83
N TYR A 21 -11.97 6.05 4.20
CA TYR A 21 -10.64 6.27 3.64
C TYR A 21 -9.66 5.13 3.95
N THR A 22 -9.85 4.44 5.07
CA THR A 22 -9.03 3.29 5.45
C THR A 22 -9.29 2.11 4.54
N LYS A 23 -10.56 1.81 4.28
CA LYS A 23 -10.98 0.75 3.35
C LYS A 23 -10.54 1.05 1.92
N ALA A 24 -10.65 2.30 1.47
CA ALA A 24 -10.14 2.71 0.16
C ALA A 24 -8.61 2.51 0.08
N ALA A 25 -7.86 2.92 1.10
CA ALA A 25 -6.41 2.74 1.16
C ALA A 25 -5.99 1.27 1.20
N ARG A 26 -6.67 0.43 1.99
CA ARG A 26 -6.45 -1.02 2.03
C ARG A 26 -6.63 -1.66 0.66
N ARG A 27 -7.72 -1.32 -0.03
CA ARG A 27 -7.98 -1.79 -1.41
C ARG A 27 -6.88 -1.37 -2.37
N ALA A 28 -6.33 -0.16 -2.22
CA ALA A 28 -5.23 0.31 -3.07
C ALA A 28 -3.96 -0.53 -2.87
N VAL A 29 -3.64 -0.90 -1.63
CA VAL A 29 -2.50 -1.79 -1.33
C VAL A 29 -2.75 -3.19 -1.87
N GLU A 30 -3.94 -3.75 -1.63
CA GLU A 30 -4.33 -5.06 -2.17
C GLU A 30 -4.25 -5.07 -3.70
N ASP A 31 -4.79 -4.06 -4.38
CA ASP A 31 -4.71 -3.92 -5.84
C ASP A 31 -3.26 -3.83 -6.35
N ALA A 32 -2.37 -3.17 -5.60
CA ALA A 32 -0.96 -3.05 -5.97
C ALA A 32 -0.24 -4.40 -5.97
N ILE A 33 -0.41 -5.19 -4.90
CA ILE A 33 0.36 -6.44 -4.69
C ILE A 33 -0.23 -7.68 -5.37
N HIS A 34 -1.51 -7.65 -5.76
CA HIS A 34 -2.14 -8.81 -6.42
C HIS A 34 -1.80 -8.93 -7.91
N ARG A 35 -1.24 -7.88 -8.53
CA ARG A 35 -0.88 -7.88 -9.95
C ARG A 35 0.53 -8.40 -10.25
N GLY A 36 1.35 -8.60 -9.21
CA GLY A 36 2.72 -9.10 -9.30
C GLY A 36 2.93 -10.31 -8.40
N SER A 37 3.95 -11.11 -8.71
CA SER A 37 4.44 -12.15 -7.82
C SER A 37 5.93 -11.98 -7.60
N LEU A 38 6.34 -11.81 -6.35
CA LEU A 38 7.74 -11.68 -5.94
C LEU A 38 8.31 -13.01 -5.45
N LEU A 39 7.67 -14.14 -5.79
CA LEU A 39 8.07 -15.48 -5.35
C LEU A 39 9.55 -15.78 -5.64
N TYR A 40 10.05 -15.35 -6.80
CA TYR A 40 11.44 -15.57 -7.21
C TYR A 40 12.47 -14.65 -6.53
N PHE A 41 12.05 -13.55 -5.88
CA PHE A 41 12.97 -12.79 -5.03
C PHE A 41 13.40 -13.61 -3.82
N ALA A 42 12.53 -14.49 -3.30
CA ALA A 42 12.88 -15.38 -2.20
C ALA A 42 13.98 -16.39 -2.59
N ASP A 43 14.10 -16.77 -3.86
CA ASP A 43 15.11 -17.72 -4.33
C ASP A 43 16.48 -17.06 -4.52
N VAL A 44 16.53 -15.81 -4.99
CA VAL A 44 17.77 -14.99 -4.99
C VAL A 44 18.29 -14.74 -3.56
N ILE A 45 17.38 -14.77 -2.59
CA ILE A 45 17.63 -14.62 -1.16
C ILE A 45 18.10 -15.95 -0.50
N LYS A 46 17.84 -17.12 -1.11
CA LYS A 46 18.21 -18.43 -0.54
C LYS A 46 19.71 -18.73 -0.59
N GLU A 47 20.53 -17.96 -1.31
CA GLU A 47 22.00 -18.13 -1.32
C GLU A 47 22.71 -17.63 -0.04
N GLY A 48 22.00 -17.54 1.09
CA GLY A 48 22.59 -17.32 2.42
C GLY A 48 22.54 -15.89 2.95
N ILE A 49 21.88 -14.97 2.23
CA ILE A 49 21.58 -13.63 2.72
C ILE A 49 20.06 -13.56 2.82
N HIS A 50 19.50 -13.49 4.02
CA HIS A 50 18.11 -13.05 4.20
C HIS A 50 18.10 -11.51 4.25
N PRO A 51 18.12 -10.76 3.12
CA PRO A 51 17.98 -9.32 3.21
C PRO A 51 16.62 -9.04 3.83
N LYS A 52 16.62 -8.20 4.86
CA LYS A 52 15.40 -7.62 5.40
C LYS A 52 14.67 -6.94 4.25
N MET A 53 13.51 -7.47 3.88
CA MET A 53 12.68 -6.86 2.84
C MET A 53 11.98 -5.65 3.46
N TYR A 54 12.34 -4.46 2.99
CA TYR A 54 11.69 -3.23 3.38
C TYR A 54 10.53 -2.93 2.45
N VAL A 55 9.34 -2.67 3.00
CA VAL A 55 8.16 -2.28 2.23
C VAL A 55 7.74 -0.89 2.67
N ASP A 56 7.95 0.10 1.81
CA ASP A 56 7.56 1.49 2.06
C ASP A 56 6.28 1.80 1.28
N VAL A 57 5.16 1.95 1.99
CA VAL A 57 3.85 2.24 1.43
C VAL A 57 3.63 3.75 1.44
N THR A 58 3.25 4.32 0.28
CA THR A 58 2.76 5.71 0.21
C THR A 58 1.33 5.70 -0.27
N ILE A 59 0.41 6.26 0.53
CA ILE A 59 -1.01 6.40 0.19
C ILE A 59 -1.32 7.88 -0.01
N ALA A 60 -1.88 8.22 -1.16
CA ALA A 60 -2.47 9.54 -1.40
C ALA A 60 -3.99 9.45 -1.15
N SER A 61 -4.49 10.19 -0.16
CA SER A 61 -5.90 10.20 0.26
C SER A 61 -6.43 11.64 0.39
N PRO A 62 -7.71 11.91 0.07
CA PRO A 62 -8.31 13.23 0.25
C PRO A 62 -8.32 13.68 1.71
N LYS A 63 -8.48 12.72 2.64
CA LYS A 63 -8.40 12.94 4.10
C LYS A 63 -7.32 12.02 4.70
N PRO A 64 -6.03 12.42 4.66
CA PRO A 64 -4.92 11.60 5.13
C PRO A 64 -5.06 11.19 6.60
N ASP A 65 -5.51 12.13 7.45
CA ASP A 65 -5.64 11.91 8.89
C ASP A 65 -6.79 10.95 9.25
N ALA A 66 -7.67 10.63 8.30
CA ALA A 66 -8.76 9.68 8.47
C ALA A 66 -8.39 8.24 8.05
N VAL A 67 -7.13 8.00 7.65
CA VAL A 67 -6.63 6.68 7.26
C VAL A 67 -5.92 6.03 8.46
N ASP A 68 -6.42 4.88 8.89
CA ASP A 68 -5.71 4.01 9.82
C ASP A 68 -4.56 3.30 9.08
N GLY A 69 -3.36 3.84 9.23
CA GLY A 69 -2.17 3.32 8.58
C GLY A 69 -1.79 1.91 9.06
N GLU A 70 -2.04 1.56 10.32
CA GLU A 70 -1.73 0.24 10.84
C GLU A 70 -2.65 -0.81 10.21
N ALA A 71 -3.95 -0.51 10.11
CA ALA A 71 -4.91 -1.36 9.41
C ALA A 71 -4.56 -1.55 7.93
N VAL A 72 -4.03 -0.51 7.26
CA VAL A 72 -3.54 -0.60 5.87
C VAL A 72 -2.35 -1.56 5.77
N LEU A 73 -1.38 -1.47 6.68
CA LEU A 73 -0.19 -2.32 6.67
C LEU A 73 -0.50 -3.82 6.92
N GLN A 74 -1.65 -4.15 7.50
CA GLN A 74 -2.08 -5.56 7.66
C GLN A 74 -2.42 -6.24 6.32
N ALA A 75 -2.67 -5.48 5.24
CA ALA A 75 -2.89 -6.07 3.91
C ALA A 75 -1.62 -6.70 3.30
N LEU A 76 -0.44 -6.27 3.75
CA LEU A 76 0.84 -6.79 3.25
C LEU A 76 1.18 -8.13 3.93
N PRO A 77 1.62 -9.16 3.19
CA PRO A 77 1.84 -10.48 3.77
C PRO A 77 3.11 -10.61 4.62
N PHE A 78 4.18 -9.85 4.32
CA PHE A 78 5.46 -9.90 5.03
C PHE A 78 6.33 -8.66 4.76
N GLY A 79 7.49 -8.56 5.44
CA GLY A 79 8.46 -7.47 5.32
C GLY A 79 8.49 -6.52 6.52
N GLU A 80 9.53 -5.70 6.62
CA GLU A 80 9.59 -4.54 7.52
C GLU A 80 8.83 -3.38 6.87
N LYS A 81 7.62 -3.13 7.37
CA LYS A 81 6.63 -2.25 6.74
C LYS A 81 6.72 -0.84 7.31
N SER A 82 6.65 0.16 6.45
CA SER A 82 6.39 1.55 6.86
C SER A 82 5.32 2.16 5.96
N ILE A 83 4.57 3.12 6.49
CA ILE A 83 3.52 3.81 5.73
C ILE A 83 3.65 5.32 5.88
N LYS A 84 3.43 6.03 4.78
CA LYS A 84 3.23 7.47 4.73
C LYS A 84 1.92 7.76 4.04
N VAL A 85 0.98 8.38 4.74
CA VAL A 85 -0.26 8.87 4.14
C VAL A 85 -0.08 10.36 3.85
N VAL A 86 -0.41 10.79 2.63
CA VAL A 86 -0.28 12.17 2.16
C VAL A 86 -1.57 12.65 1.52
N SER A 87 -1.76 13.97 1.46
CA SER A 87 -2.87 14.56 0.72
C SER A 87 -2.76 14.23 -0.76
N GLY A 88 -3.88 13.86 -1.38
CA GLY A 88 -4.01 13.56 -2.79
C GLY A 88 -5.22 12.67 -3.07
N GLY A 89 -5.16 11.83 -4.10
CA GLY A 89 -6.28 10.99 -4.50
C GLY A 89 -7.48 11.82 -4.99
N MET A 90 -8.70 11.34 -4.79
CA MET A 90 -9.92 12.04 -5.19
C MET A 90 -11.10 11.67 -4.30
N GLU A 91 -11.86 12.68 -3.87
CA GLU A 91 -13.19 12.53 -3.25
C GLU A 91 -14.19 13.12 -4.24
N VAL A 92 -15.16 12.31 -4.68
CA VAL A 92 -16.20 12.74 -5.61
C VAL A 92 -17.42 13.12 -4.79
N GLU A 93 -17.82 14.37 -4.89
CA GLU A 93 -19.02 14.86 -4.23
C GLU A 93 -20.26 14.17 -4.80
N ARG A 94 -21.17 13.76 -3.91
CA ARG A 94 -22.43 13.15 -4.31
C ARG A 94 -23.33 14.23 -4.92
N THR A 95 -23.56 14.17 -6.22
CA THR A 95 -24.65 14.92 -6.86
C THR A 95 -25.98 14.25 -6.55
N GLU A 96 -27.06 15.03 -6.45
CA GLU A 96 -28.42 14.48 -6.35
C GLU A 96 -28.69 13.54 -7.55
N PRO A 97 -29.44 12.44 -7.34
CA PRO A 97 -29.71 11.45 -8.40
C PRO A 97 -30.48 12.03 -9.59
#